data_AF-A0A1F3M734-F1
#
_entry.id   AF-A0A1F3M734-F1
#
_cell.length_a   1.000
_cell.length_b   1.000
_cell.length_c   1.000
_cell.angle_alpha   90.00
_cell.angle_beta   90.00
_cell.angle_gamma   90.00
#
_symmetry.space_group_name_H-M   'P 1'
#
loop_
_entity.id
_entity.type
_entity.pdbx_description
1 polymer ?
#
loop_
_entity_poly.entity_id
_entity_poly.type
_entity_poly.pdbx_seq_one_letter_code
_entity_poly.pdbx_strand_id
1 'polypeptide(L)'
;MAGCIMAYLVISRNFKPDFLDVPVFAIYSSYLNKVIFGITQTNFADEMAIILLLLGLALLAVSKQKIEKDHYMKMRVNALIWSVFLNTVLMVVAALTFFGMGYLIILIINTFSQLVIYLILFNILLVSDVIKRNRKEPSIY
;
A
#
# COMPACT_ATOMS: atom_id res chain seq x y z
N MET A 1 -2.48 -10.35 3.44
CA MET A 1 -1.63 -11.48 2.98
C MET A 1 -1.94 -11.90 1.55
N ALA A 2 -3.20 -12.17 1.18
CA ALA A 2 -3.56 -12.56 -0.20
C ALA A 2 -3.06 -11.56 -1.28
N GLY A 3 -3.21 -10.25 -1.07
CA GLY A 3 -2.71 -9.23 -2.01
C GLY A 3 -1.18 -9.25 -2.20
N CYS A 4 -0.40 -9.46 -1.14
CA CYS A 4 1.06 -9.57 -1.25
C CYS A 4 1.49 -10.82 -2.02
N ILE A 5 0.80 -11.94 -1.81
CA ILE A 5 1.06 -13.21 -2.51
C ILE A 5 0.74 -13.04 -4.00
N MET A 6 -0.42 -12.46 -4.33
CA MET A 6 -0.82 -12.21 -5.71
C MET A 6 0.14 -11.25 -6.42
N ALA A 7 0.51 -10.14 -5.76
CA ALA A 7 1.47 -9.17 -6.31
C ALA A 7 2.84 -9.81 -6.58
N TYR A 8 3.32 -10.66 -5.68
CA TYR A 8 4.56 -11.41 -5.90
C TYR A 8 4.45 -12.36 -7.10
N LEU A 9 3.35 -13.11 -7.23
CA LEU A 9 3.14 -14.04 -8.34
C LEU A 9 3.07 -13.31 -9.69
N VAL A 10 2.33 -12.20 -9.74
CA VAL A 10 2.21 -11.38 -10.96
C VAL A 10 3.56 -10.83 -11.38
N ILE A 11 4.29 -10.18 -10.47
CA ILE A 11 5.55 -9.49 -10.80
C ILE A 11 6.69 -10.47 -11.09
N SER A 12 6.85 -11.52 -10.29
CA SER A 12 8.01 -12.43 -10.41
C SER A 12 7.81 -13.56 -11.41
N ARG A 13 6.56 -14.00 -11.63
CA ARG A 13 6.24 -15.15 -12.48
C ARG A 13 5.48 -14.77 -13.75
N ASN A 14 5.19 -13.48 -13.97
CA ASN A 14 4.29 -13.02 -15.04
C ASN A 14 2.99 -13.85 -15.06
N PHE A 15 2.47 -14.16 -13.87
CA PHE A 15 1.32 -15.04 -13.72
C PHE A 15 0.06 -14.32 -14.21
N LYS A 16 -0.37 -14.64 -15.43
CA LYS A 16 -1.56 -14.09 -16.10
C LYS A 16 -2.48 -15.25 -16.48
N PRO A 17 -3.38 -15.66 -15.58
CA PRO A 17 -4.24 -16.81 -15.85
C PRO A 17 -5.31 -16.44 -16.89
N ASP A 18 -5.57 -17.36 -17.81
CA ASP A 18 -6.47 -17.13 -18.96
C ASP A 18 -7.91 -16.81 -18.55
N PHE A 19 -8.38 -17.32 -17.40
CA PHE A 19 -9.73 -17.02 -16.91
C PHE A 19 -9.93 -15.56 -16.46
N LEU A 20 -8.85 -14.79 -16.32
CA LEU A 20 -8.89 -13.34 -16.03
C LEU A 20 -8.82 -12.49 -17.30
N ASP A 21 -8.79 -13.09 -18.48
CA ASP A 21 -9.00 -12.38 -19.74
C ASP A 21 -10.49 -12.15 -19.94
N VAL A 22 -10.95 -10.98 -19.50
CA VAL A 22 -12.37 -10.63 -19.43
C VAL A 22 -12.62 -9.23 -20.01
N PRO A 23 -13.83 -8.96 -20.52
CA PRO A 23 -14.20 -7.61 -20.92
C PRO A 23 -14.27 -6.71 -19.68
N VAL A 24 -13.44 -5.67 -19.65
CA VAL A 24 -13.42 -4.66 -18.58
C VAL A 24 -13.79 -3.29 -19.13
N PHE A 25 -14.38 -2.46 -18.27
CA PHE A 25 -14.64 -1.07 -18.59
C PHE A 25 -13.34 -0.26 -18.49
N ALA A 26 -12.97 0.42 -19.57
CA ALA A 26 -11.79 1.26 -19.66
C ALA A 26 -12.17 2.71 -19.99
N ILE A 27 -11.73 3.65 -19.14
CA ILE A 27 -11.76 5.08 -19.47
C ILE A 27 -10.73 5.38 -20.56
N TYR A 28 -9.57 4.73 -20.47
CA TYR A 28 -8.51 4.81 -21.46
C TYR A 28 -7.77 3.47 -21.54
N SER A 29 -7.58 2.97 -22.75
CA SER A 29 -6.73 1.81 -23.04
C SER A 29 -6.03 2.04 -24.37
N SER A 30 -4.77 1.65 -24.44
CA SER A 30 -3.98 1.65 -25.68
C SER A 30 -3.29 0.30 -25.90
N TYR A 31 -3.85 -0.78 -25.36
CA TYR A 31 -3.27 -2.13 -25.46
C TYR A 31 -3.34 -2.67 -26.89
N LEU A 32 -4.49 -3.21 -27.30
CA LEU A 32 -4.68 -3.74 -28.66
C LEU A 32 -5.25 -2.69 -29.60
N ASN A 33 -6.30 -2.00 -29.13
CA ASN A 33 -6.92 -0.87 -29.82
C ASN A 33 -7.02 0.30 -28.85
N LYS A 34 -6.86 1.51 -29.38
CA LYS A 34 -7.10 2.71 -28.60
C LYS A 34 -8.59 2.80 -28.28
N VAL A 35 -8.94 2.59 -27.02
CA VAL A 35 -10.30 2.75 -26.50
C VAL A 35 -10.29 3.97 -25.59
N ILE A 36 -11.12 4.96 -25.94
CA ILE A 36 -11.39 6.12 -25.10
C ILE A 36 -12.84 5.96 -24.66
N PHE A 37 -13.04 5.57 -23.40
CA PHE A 37 -14.34 5.32 -22.80
C PHE A 37 -15.14 4.18 -23.47
N GLY A 38 -14.95 2.95 -23.00
CA GLY A 38 -15.65 1.79 -23.55
C GLY A 38 -15.30 0.48 -22.86
N ILE A 39 -15.67 -0.63 -23.48
CA ILE A 39 -15.31 -1.97 -23.01
C ILE A 39 -14.13 -2.46 -23.85
N THR A 40 -13.11 -3.03 -23.18
CA THR A 40 -11.94 -3.62 -23.81
C THR A 40 -11.65 -4.99 -23.21
N GLN A 41 -11.11 -5.90 -24.01
CA GLN A 41 -10.72 -7.22 -23.54
C GLN A 41 -9.25 -7.17 -23.09
N THR A 42 -9.00 -7.53 -21.83
CA THR A 42 -7.65 -7.53 -21.25
C THR A 42 -7.58 -8.51 -20.09
N ASN A 43 -6.37 -8.98 -19.79
CA ASN A 43 -6.13 -9.75 -18.58
C ASN A 43 -6.05 -8.81 -17.37
N PHE A 44 -7.00 -8.95 -16.43
CA PHE A 44 -7.15 -8.07 -15.27
C PHE A 44 -6.29 -8.50 -14.04
N ALA A 45 -5.33 -9.43 -14.21
CA ALA A 45 -4.54 -9.95 -13.11
C ALA A 45 -3.68 -8.89 -12.41
N ASP A 46 -3.08 -7.98 -13.20
CA ASP A 46 -2.18 -6.94 -12.71
C ASP A 46 -2.97 -5.94 -11.84
N GLU A 47 -4.13 -5.50 -12.33
CA GLU A 47 -5.05 -4.60 -11.61
C GLU A 47 -5.62 -5.27 -10.36
N MET A 48 -6.03 -6.54 -10.45
CA MET A 48 -6.55 -7.27 -9.29
C MET A 48 -5.51 -7.42 -8.19
N ALA A 49 -4.25 -7.67 -8.54
CA ALA A 49 -3.15 -7.75 -7.57
C ALA A 49 -2.97 -6.42 -6.82
N ILE A 50 -2.96 -5.29 -7.54
CA ILE A 50 -2.85 -3.95 -6.95
C ILE A 50 -4.04 -3.65 -6.04
N ILE A 51 -5.26 -3.94 -6.48
CA ILE A 51 -6.49 -3.73 -5.69
C ILE A 51 -6.46 -4.54 -4.39
N LEU A 52 -6.14 -5.84 -4.47
CA LEU A 52 -6.05 -6.71 -3.30
C LEU A 52 -4.94 -6.27 -2.33
N LEU A 53 -3.83 -5.78 -2.85
CA LEU A 53 -2.74 -5.23 -2.05
C LEU A 53 -3.21 -3.98 -1.29
N LEU A 54 -3.79 -3.00 -2.00
CA LEU A 54 -4.27 -1.75 -1.41
C LEU A 54 -5.36 -1.99 -0.38
N LEU A 55 -6.37 -2.81 -0.70
CA LEU A 55 -7.43 -3.16 0.24
C LEU A 55 -6.87 -3.90 1.46
N GLY A 56 -5.95 -4.83 1.26
CA GLY A 56 -5.29 -5.55 2.35
C GLY A 56 -4.55 -4.61 3.31
N LEU A 57 -3.78 -3.67 2.76
CA LEU A 57 -3.04 -2.67 3.54
C LEU A 57 -3.97 -1.69 4.24
N ALA A 58 -5.03 -1.23 3.57
CA ALA A 58 -6.03 -0.34 4.15
C ALA A 58 -6.80 -1.01 5.30
N LEU A 59 -7.21 -2.27 5.14
CA LEU A 59 -7.84 -3.05 6.20
C LEU A 59 -6.90 -3.24 7.39
N LEU A 60 -5.63 -3.54 7.15
CA LEU A 60 -4.62 -3.59 8.21
C LEU A 60 -4.47 -2.25 8.92
N ALA A 61 -4.49 -1.15 8.17
CA ALA A 61 -4.34 0.19 8.72
C ALA A 61 -5.50 0.60 9.63
N VAL A 62 -6.71 0.14 9.32
CA VAL A 62 -7.96 0.46 10.04
C VAL A 62 -8.30 -0.59 11.11
N SER A 63 -7.73 -1.79 11.07
CA SER A 63 -7.96 -2.86 12.04
C SER A 63 -7.91 -2.34 13.48
N LYS A 64 -9.03 -2.45 14.20
CA LYS A 64 -9.20 -1.92 15.56
C LYS A 64 -8.52 -2.83 16.57
N GLN A 65 -7.72 -2.24 17.47
CA GLN A 65 -7.45 -2.85 18.76
C GLN A 65 -8.60 -2.48 19.71
N LYS A 66 -9.25 -3.50 20.28
CA LYS A 66 -10.60 -3.43 20.90
C LYS A 66 -10.70 -2.60 22.20
N ILE A 67 -9.67 -1.86 22.59
CA ILE A 67 -9.65 -1.04 23.82
C ILE A 67 -8.76 0.21 23.60
N GLU A 68 -9.18 1.16 22.76
CA GLU A 68 -8.40 2.40 22.53
C GLU A 68 -8.70 3.46 23.61
N LYS A 69 -7.72 3.69 24.47
CA LYS A 69 -7.54 4.97 25.18
C LYS A 69 -7.21 6.05 24.14
N ASP A 70 -7.69 7.28 24.30
CA ASP A 70 -7.49 8.44 23.38
C ASP A 70 -6.05 8.61 22.85
N HIS A 71 -5.06 8.16 23.62
CA HIS A 71 -3.64 8.16 23.28
C HIS A 71 -3.32 7.40 21.97
N TYR A 72 -3.85 6.18 21.80
CA TYR A 72 -3.53 5.37 20.61
C TYR A 72 -4.13 5.96 19.33
N MET A 73 -5.30 6.60 19.44
CA MET A 73 -5.91 7.31 18.31
C MET A 73 -5.03 8.49 17.86
N LYS A 74 -4.48 9.27 18.80
CA LYS A 74 -3.51 10.34 18.49
C LYS A 74 -2.24 9.78 17.85
N MET A 75 -1.73 8.64 18.32
CA MET A 75 -0.56 7.99 17.73
C MET A 75 -0.81 7.57 16.27
N ARG A 76 -2.00 7.02 15.96
CA ARG A 76 -2.37 6.64 14.59
C ARG A 76 -2.44 7.84 13.66
N VAL A 77 -3.09 8.91 14.10
CA VAL A 77 -3.18 10.15 13.31
C VAL A 77 -1.79 10.75 13.06
N ASN A 78 -0.94 10.79 14.09
CA ASN A 78 0.44 11.28 13.94
C ASN A 78 1.23 10.41 12.96
N ALA A 79 1.16 9.08 13.08
CA ALA A 79 1.81 8.16 12.16
C ALA A 79 1.32 8.34 10.71
N LEU A 80 0.02 8.61 10.52
CA LEU A 80 -0.56 8.85 9.20
C LEU A 80 -0.01 10.14 8.58
N ILE A 81 0.04 11.24 9.33
CA ILE A 81 0.62 12.51 8.85
C ILE A 81 2.09 12.33 8.45
N TRP A 82 2.89 11.69 9.30
CA TRP A 82 4.30 11.42 8.99
C TRP A 82 4.47 10.49 7.80
N SER A 83 3.58 9.51 7.63
CA SER A 83 3.62 8.63 6.45
C SER A 83 3.38 9.38 5.15
N VAL A 84 2.46 10.35 5.14
CA VAL A 84 2.21 11.22 3.98
C VAL A 84 3.47 12.02 3.69
N PHE A 85 4.03 12.70 4.69
CA PHE A 85 5.20 13.54 4.51
C PHE A 85 6.41 12.76 3.97
N LEU A 86 6.74 11.62 4.58
CA LEU A 86 7.85 10.78 4.13
C LEU A 86 7.60 10.23 2.72
N ASN A 87 6.38 9.78 2.43
CA ASN A 87 6.04 9.28 1.10
C ASN A 87 6.16 10.38 0.04
N THR A 88 5.71 11.60 0.35
CA THR A 88 5.86 12.76 -0.52
C THR A 88 7.33 13.10 -0.76
N VAL A 89 8.18 13.09 0.27
CA VAL A 89 9.62 13.33 0.10
C VAL A 89 10.26 12.26 -0.80
N LEU A 90 9.95 10.98 -0.59
CA LEU A 90 10.43 9.90 -1.43
C LEU A 90 9.98 10.06 -2.89
N MET A 91 8.73 10.45 -3.10
CA MET A 91 8.18 10.71 -4.44
C MET A 91 8.89 11.87 -5.13
N VAL A 92 9.17 12.96 -4.42
CA VAL A 92 9.90 14.11 -4.98
C VAL A 92 11.32 13.70 -5.36
N VAL A 93 12.02 12.98 -4.49
CA VAL A 93 13.36 12.46 -4.80
C VAL A 93 13.30 11.54 -6.01
N ALA A 94 12.30 10.66 -6.09
CA ALA A 94 12.13 9.76 -7.23
C ALA A 94 11.90 10.51 -8.54
N ALA A 95 11.04 11.54 -8.53
CA ALA A 95 10.75 12.37 -9.70
C ALA A 95 11.97 13.15 -10.22
N LEU A 96 12.93 13.46 -9.34
CA LEU A 96 14.17 14.16 -9.71
C LEU A 96 15.28 13.22 -10.18
N THR A 97 15.24 11.94 -9.82
CA THR A 97 16.37 11.01 -10.00
C THR A 97 16.08 9.84 -10.93
N PHE A 98 14.82 9.46 -11.15
CA PHE A 98 14.43 8.35 -12.02
C PHE A 98 13.66 8.83 -13.25
N PHE A 99 13.93 8.21 -14.39
CA PHE A 99 13.33 8.58 -15.68
C PHE A 99 12.88 7.35 -16.48
N GLY A 100 12.01 7.55 -17.47
CA GLY A 100 11.53 6.52 -18.38
C GLY A 100 10.68 5.42 -17.72
N MET A 101 10.76 4.19 -18.22
CA MET A 101 9.94 3.07 -17.71
C MET A 101 10.23 2.73 -16.24
N GLY A 102 11.48 2.92 -15.78
CA GLY A 102 11.84 2.71 -14.38
C GLY A 102 11.06 3.64 -13.43
N TYR A 103 10.79 4.86 -13.86
CA TYR A 103 9.96 5.80 -13.08
C TYR A 103 8.50 5.34 -12.97
N LEU A 104 7.93 4.72 -14.00
CA LEU A 104 6.56 4.17 -13.94
C LEU A 104 6.41 3.08 -12.88
N ILE A 105 7.42 2.22 -12.72
CA ILE A 105 7.42 1.21 -11.65
C ILE A 105 7.44 1.88 -10.28
N ILE A 106 8.20 2.96 -10.11
CA ILE A 106 8.25 3.71 -8.86
C ILE A 106 6.92 4.40 -8.56
N LEU A 107 6.23 4.94 -9.57
CA LEU A 107 4.88 5.47 -9.41
C LEU A 107 3.91 4.40 -8.91
N ILE A 108 3.98 3.18 -9.47
CA ILE A 108 3.17 2.04 -9.01
C ILE A 108 3.49 1.71 -7.55
N ILE A 109 4.78 1.59 -7.19
CA ILE A 109 5.21 1.33 -5.81
C ILE A 109 4.71 2.44 -4.86
N ASN A 110 4.74 3.69 -5.32
CA ASN A 110 4.31 4.84 -4.54
C ASN A 110 2.82 4.78 -4.14
N THR A 111 1.97 4.08 -4.91
CA THR A 111 0.53 3.99 -4.61
C THR A 111 0.23 3.28 -3.29
N PHE A 112 1.08 2.34 -2.87
CA PHE A 112 0.89 1.59 -1.63
C PHE A 112 1.97 1.84 -0.59
N SER A 113 3.09 2.46 -0.95
CA SER A 113 4.20 2.78 -0.03
C SER A 113 3.76 3.65 1.14
N GLN A 114 2.85 4.61 0.93
CA GLN A 114 2.32 5.44 2.03
C GLN A 114 1.69 4.57 3.13
N LEU A 115 0.86 3.59 2.75
CA LEU A 115 0.22 2.69 3.71
C LEU A 115 1.24 1.79 4.42
N VAL A 116 2.27 1.34 3.70
CA VAL A 116 3.37 0.56 4.28
C VAL A 116 4.16 1.38 5.30
N ILE A 117 4.56 2.60 4.94
CA ILE A 117 5.26 3.54 5.83
C ILE A 117 4.42 3.82 7.07
N TYR A 118 3.12 4.09 6.90
CA TYR A 118 2.19 4.26 8.00
C TYR A 118 2.20 3.06 8.96
N LEU A 119 2.06 1.84 8.45
CA LEU A 119 2.06 0.63 9.28
C LEU A 119 3.38 0.46 10.04
N ILE A 120 4.52 0.74 9.39
CA ILE A 120 5.84 0.65 10.04
C ILE A 120 5.94 1.69 11.16
N LEU A 121 5.66 2.96 10.87
CA LEU A 121 5.75 4.05 11.85
C LEU A 121 4.82 3.80 13.04
N PHE A 122 3.58 3.38 12.78
CA PHE A 122 2.63 3.10 13.85
C PHE A 122 3.12 1.98 14.77
N ASN A 123 3.65 0.88 14.21
CA ASN A 123 4.21 -0.22 15.00
C ASN A 123 5.43 0.21 15.81
N ILE A 124 6.34 1.01 15.24
CA ILE A 124 7.51 1.55 15.97
C ILE A 124 7.04 2.40 17.14
N LEU A 125 6.09 3.30 16.92
CA LEU A 125 5.55 4.17 17.97
C LEU A 125 4.88 3.34 19.07
N LEU A 126 4.09 2.32 18.71
CA LEU A 126 3.44 1.41 19.65
C LEU A 126 4.46 0.70 20.55
N VAL A 127 5.48 0.07 19.95
CA VAL A 127 6.53 -0.66 20.70
C VAL A 127 7.29 0.30 21.61
N SER A 128 7.61 1.51 21.13
CA SER A 128 8.31 2.51 21.94
C SER A 128 7.50 2.97 23.15
N ASP A 129 6.16 3.04 23.03
CA ASP A 129 5.26 3.43 24.11
C ASP A 129 5.17 2.34 25.18
N VAL A 130 5.07 1.07 24.77
CA VAL A 130 5.08 -0.09 25.68
C VAL A 130 6.36 -0.13 26.51
N ILE A 131 7.52 0.05 25.88
CA ILE A 131 8.82 0.06 26.57
C ILE A 131 8.90 1.21 27.58
N LYS A 132 8.40 2.40 27.24
CA LYS A 132 8.40 3.56 28.15
C LYS A 132 7.52 3.35 29.37
N ARG A 133 6.36 2.69 29.22
CA ARG A 133 5.48 2.36 30.35
C ARG A 133 6.12 1.34 31.30
N ASN A 134 6.68 0.26 30.76
CA ASN A 134 7.36 -0.78 31.55
C ASN A 134 8.56 -0.23 32.36
N ARG A 135 9.23 0.82 31.90
CA ARG A 135 10.29 1.48 32.69
C ARG A 135 9.77 2.37 33.82
N LYS A 136 8.56 2.92 33.70
CA LYS A 136 7.96 3.83 34.70
C LYS A 136 7.25 3.08 35.82
N GLU A 137 6.76 1.88 35.53
CA GLU A 137 6.19 0.95 36.52
C GLU A 137 7.07 -0.32 36.55
N PRO A 138 8.29 -0.26 37.13
CA PRO A 138 9.06 -1.47 37.35
C PRO A 138 8.23 -2.38 38.23
N SER A 139 7.82 -3.53 37.67
CA SER A 139 7.20 -4.64 38.37
C SER A 139 7.84 -4.83 39.74
N ILE A 140 7.14 -4.44 40.80
CA ILE A 140 7.54 -4.72 42.18
C ILE A 140 7.29 -6.22 42.40
N TYR A 141 8.29 -7.03 42.09
CA TYR A 141 8.49 -8.37 42.63
C TYR A 141 9.97 -8.51 42.98
#